data_AF-A0A177KCA7-F1
#
_entry.id   AF-A0A177KCA7-F1
#
_cell.length_a   1.000
_cell.length_b   1.000
_cell.length_c   1.000
_cell.angle_alpha   90.00
_cell.angle_beta   90.00
_cell.angle_gamma   90.00
#
_symmetry.space_group_name_H-M   'P 1'
#
loop_
_entity.id
_entity.type
_entity.pdbx_description
1 polymer ?
#
loop_
_entity_poly.entity_id
_entity_poly.type
_entity_poly.pdbx_seq_one_letter_code
_entity_poly.pdbx_strand_id
1 'polypeptide(L)'
;MPSPTSPPEPEQPTAADPSETAARSAVKDRFDDLPARPARIGAHRAETPRLRVGVIVLWSVVATVAIVAAGVLSTLFATGRLDFSARSAPGSSSQVVAPQVDTSYEVLVLNATPDAALGDAVRQDVIAAGWAEADVQESNASSDDFPTTTVYYGSTADEAAARGLADAIGGAEVSLDDTYQVVAPPETASAGGDPRSQLVVIVGLDFGSE
;
A
#
# COMPACT_ATOMS: atom_id res chain seq x y z
N MET A 1 95.07 -1.75 60.98
CA MET A 1 96.06 -2.69 60.41
C MET A 1 95.87 -2.73 58.90
N PRO A 2 96.91 -2.65 58.05
CA PRO A 2 98.25 -2.10 58.20
C PRO A 2 98.50 -0.87 57.27
N SER A 3 99.56 -0.12 57.56
CA SER A 3 100.14 1.04 56.84
C SER A 3 100.87 0.62 55.53
N PRO A 4 101.39 1.52 54.64
CA PRO A 4 102.54 2.41 54.94
C PRO A 4 102.70 3.76 54.17
N THR A 5 103.32 4.73 54.86
CA THR A 5 104.52 5.56 54.54
C THR A 5 104.84 6.10 53.12
N SER A 6 105.04 7.44 53.07
CA SER A 6 105.53 8.46 52.07
C SER A 6 106.87 8.17 51.34
N PRO A 7 107.47 9.01 50.41
CA PRO A 7 107.44 10.49 50.14
C PRO A 7 107.66 10.87 48.62
N PRO A 8 108.31 11.99 48.17
CA PRO A 8 108.20 13.42 48.43
C PRO A 8 107.59 14.23 47.24
N GLU A 9 107.29 15.51 47.47
CA GLU A 9 106.91 16.52 46.46
C GLU A 9 108.13 17.03 45.68
N PRO A 10 108.09 17.12 44.34
CA PRO A 10 108.98 17.97 43.56
C PRO A 10 108.23 19.17 42.97
N GLU A 11 108.70 20.34 43.40
CA GLU A 11 108.72 21.66 42.76
C GLU A 11 107.75 21.99 41.62
N GLN A 12 106.98 23.05 41.90
CA GLN A 12 106.23 23.87 40.96
C GLN A 12 107.18 24.64 39.99
N PRO A 13 106.98 24.55 38.66
CA PRO A 13 107.38 25.61 37.74
C PRO A 13 106.19 26.55 37.52
N THR A 14 106.37 27.81 37.88
CA THR A 14 105.50 28.91 37.45
C THR A 14 105.71 29.20 35.96
N ALA A 15 104.61 29.59 35.29
CA ALA A 15 104.47 30.26 34.00
C ALA A 15 104.29 29.38 32.74
N ALA A 16 103.05 29.32 32.24
CA ALA A 16 102.68 29.67 30.85
C ALA A 16 101.15 29.70 30.67
N ASP A 17 100.64 30.91 30.44
CA ASP A 17 99.43 31.32 29.70
C ASP A 17 98.42 30.23 29.21
N PRO A 18 97.18 30.17 29.72
CA PRO A 18 96.13 29.30 29.17
C PRO A 18 95.41 29.99 28.02
N SER A 19 96.13 30.27 26.93
CA SER A 19 95.54 30.90 25.74
C SER A 19 95.67 30.00 24.51
N GLU A 20 95.33 28.71 24.61
CA GLU A 20 95.08 27.91 23.40
C GLU A 20 94.26 26.63 23.69
N THR A 21 92.96 26.79 23.92
CA THR A 21 92.01 25.75 23.51
C THR A 21 91.20 26.31 22.36
N ALA A 22 91.61 25.93 21.15
CA ALA A 22 90.89 26.19 19.92
C ALA A 22 89.44 25.72 20.05
N ALA A 23 88.51 26.68 20.15
CA ALA A 23 87.08 26.42 20.07
C ALA A 23 86.79 25.86 18.67
N ARG A 24 86.50 24.56 18.57
CA ARG A 24 85.87 24.02 17.36
C ARG A 24 84.52 24.71 17.23
N SER A 25 84.37 25.56 16.21
CA SER A 25 83.10 26.19 15.87
C SER A 25 82.05 25.08 15.70
N ALA A 26 80.96 25.14 16.48
CA ALA A 26 79.87 24.18 16.36
C ALA A 26 79.35 24.21 14.92
N VAL A 27 79.41 23.07 14.23
CA VAL A 27 78.90 22.95 12.86
C VAL A 27 77.41 23.27 12.88
N LYS A 28 77.03 24.35 12.20
CA LYS A 28 75.66 24.82 12.19
C LYS A 28 74.77 23.80 11.46
N ASP A 29 73.82 23.22 12.17
CA ASP A 29 72.92 22.20 11.64
C ASP A 29 71.63 22.84 11.10
N ARG A 30 70.94 22.15 10.19
CA ARG A 30 69.68 22.62 9.60
C ARG A 30 68.54 22.80 10.61
N PHE A 31 68.72 22.35 11.85
CA PHE A 31 67.80 22.58 12.95
C PHE A 31 68.07 23.90 13.72
N ASP A 32 69.21 24.54 13.49
CA ASP A 32 69.57 25.80 14.14
C ASP A 32 68.95 27.03 13.45
N ASP A 33 68.50 26.89 12.19
CA ASP A 33 67.82 27.94 11.42
C ASP A 33 66.29 27.77 11.41
N LEU A 34 65.70 27.34 12.53
CA LEU A 34 64.25 27.34 12.69
C LEU A 34 63.75 28.72 13.14
N PRO A 35 62.67 29.26 12.53
CA PRO A 35 62.11 30.54 12.96
C PRO A 35 61.64 30.43 14.42
N ALA A 36 61.94 31.44 15.23
CA ALA A 36 61.67 31.49 16.69
C ALA A 36 60.19 31.30 17.10
N ARG A 37 59.28 31.27 16.11
CA ARG A 37 57.89 30.86 16.29
C ARG A 37 57.51 29.91 15.15
N PRO A 38 57.66 28.59 15.32
CA PRO A 38 56.98 27.67 14.42
C PRO A 38 55.48 27.93 14.56
N ALA A 39 54.79 28.21 13.45
CA ALA A 39 53.35 28.20 13.45
C ALA A 39 52.93 26.81 13.96
N ARG A 40 52.24 26.75 15.10
CA ARG A 40 51.64 25.49 15.59
C ARG A 40 50.54 25.11 14.60
N ILE A 41 50.92 24.41 13.55
CA ILE A 41 49.98 23.83 12.61
C ILE A 41 49.44 22.58 13.31
N GLY A 42 48.31 22.74 13.98
CA GLY A 42 47.55 21.63 14.53
C GLY A 42 47.04 20.77 13.38
N ALA A 43 47.81 19.77 12.98
CA ALA A 43 47.26 18.63 12.26
C ALA A 43 46.28 17.93 13.22
N HIS A 44 45.16 17.46 12.69
CA HIS A 44 44.13 16.69 13.41
C HIS A 44 43.07 17.49 14.18
N ARG A 45 42.36 18.36 13.45
CA ARG A 45 40.90 18.32 13.55
C ARG A 45 40.37 17.91 12.18
N ALA A 46 40.08 16.63 12.01
CA ALA A 46 39.09 16.26 11.01
C ALA A 46 37.77 16.84 11.54
N GLU A 47 37.21 17.78 10.79
CA GLU A 47 35.83 18.23 10.97
C GLU A 47 34.98 16.96 10.99
N THR A 48 34.18 16.72 12.04
CA THR A 48 33.23 15.61 11.97
C THR A 48 32.22 15.98 10.89
N PRO A 49 32.20 15.31 9.73
CA PRO A 49 31.22 15.64 8.72
C PRO A 49 29.88 15.27 9.33
N ARG A 50 29.10 16.29 9.69
CA ARG A 50 27.74 16.12 10.18
C ARG A 50 26.92 15.65 8.99
N LEU A 51 26.96 14.34 8.71
CA LEU A 51 25.99 13.75 7.80
C LEU A 51 24.63 14.22 8.29
N ARG A 52 23.83 14.77 7.39
CA ARG A 52 22.47 15.19 7.72
C ARG A 52 21.61 13.95 7.88
N VAL A 53 21.91 13.11 8.88
CA VAL A 53 21.31 11.79 9.10
C VAL A 53 19.79 11.92 9.14
N GLY A 54 19.24 12.96 9.78
CA GLY A 54 17.79 13.22 9.76
C GLY A 54 17.23 13.49 8.36
N VAL A 55 17.96 14.22 7.51
CA VAL A 55 17.56 14.45 6.11
C VAL A 55 17.62 13.15 5.31
N ILE A 56 18.65 12.34 5.51
CA ILE A 56 18.79 11.04 4.84
C ILE A 56 17.65 10.11 5.26
N VAL A 57 17.35 10.02 6.57
CA VAL A 57 16.24 9.22 7.09
C VAL A 57 14.90 9.69 6.54
N LEU A 58 14.66 11.01 6.51
CA LEU A 58 13.45 11.58 5.91
C LEU A 58 13.32 11.18 4.44
N TRP A 59 14.39 11.33 3.66
CA TRP A 59 14.40 10.93 2.25
C TRP A 59 14.21 9.41 2.06
N SER A 60 14.77 8.58 2.95
CA SER A 60 14.54 7.13 2.91
C SER A 60 13.08 6.77 3.17
N VAL A 61 12.43 7.44 4.13
CA VAL A 61 10.99 7.24 4.40
C VAL A 61 10.16 7.66 3.19
N VAL A 62 10.43 8.85 2.63
CA VAL A 62 9.74 9.34 1.43
C VAL A 62 9.92 8.39 0.25
N ALA A 63 11.15 7.93 0.00
CA ALA A 63 11.44 6.98 -1.07
C ALA A 63 10.72 5.64 -0.87
N THR A 64 10.67 5.15 0.37
CA THR A 64 9.97 3.90 0.70
C THR A 64 8.47 4.03 0.42
N VAL A 65 7.84 5.11 0.87
CA VAL A 65 6.42 5.38 0.61
C VAL A 65 6.17 5.48 -0.90
N ALA A 66 7.04 6.18 -1.64
CA ALA A 66 6.90 6.31 -3.09
C ALA A 66 6.99 4.96 -3.81
N ILE A 67 7.94 4.09 -3.43
CA ILE A 67 8.09 2.75 -4.02
C ILE A 67 6.87 1.88 -3.70
N VAL A 68 6.39 1.90 -2.46
CA VAL A 68 5.19 1.15 -2.07
C VAL A 68 3.97 1.63 -2.84
N ALA A 69 3.74 2.95 -2.93
CA ALA A 69 2.64 3.53 -3.69
C ALA A 69 2.72 3.13 -5.17
N ALA A 70 3.90 3.22 -5.78
CA ALA A 70 4.11 2.80 -7.16
C ALA A 70 3.79 1.30 -7.36
N GLY A 71 4.19 0.44 -6.42
CA GLY A 71 3.88 -1.00 -6.47
C GLY A 71 2.38 -1.29 -6.35
N VAL A 72 1.69 -0.59 -5.43
CA VAL A 72 0.23 -0.70 -5.28
C VAL A 72 -0.48 -0.22 -6.54
N LEU A 73 -0.15 0.97 -7.05
CA LEU A 73 -0.75 1.52 -8.27
C LEU A 73 -0.49 0.62 -9.48
N SER A 74 0.73 0.07 -9.61
CA SER A 74 1.08 -0.86 -10.70
C SER A 74 0.26 -2.15 -10.62
N THR A 75 0.07 -2.70 -9.41
CA THR A 75 -0.72 -3.92 -9.20
C THR A 75 -2.19 -3.66 -9.51
N LEU A 76 -2.73 -2.54 -9.04
CA LEU A 76 -4.12 -2.16 -9.31
C LEU A 76 -4.35 -1.91 -10.81
N PHE A 77 -3.39 -1.30 -11.50
CA PHE A 77 -3.45 -1.15 -12.96
C PHE A 77 -3.39 -2.51 -13.67
N ALA A 78 -2.45 -3.39 -13.29
CA ALA A 78 -2.29 -4.71 -13.90
C ALA A 78 -3.49 -5.64 -13.68
N THR A 79 -4.23 -5.47 -12.59
CA THR A 79 -5.45 -6.23 -12.28
C THR A 79 -6.72 -5.59 -12.83
N GLY A 80 -6.61 -4.48 -13.59
CA GLY A 80 -7.75 -3.78 -14.18
C GLY A 80 -8.58 -2.96 -13.19
N ARG A 81 -8.11 -2.77 -11.94
CA ARG A 81 -8.78 -1.96 -10.92
C ARG A 81 -8.54 -0.45 -11.07
N LEU A 82 -7.51 -0.04 -11.82
CA LEU A 82 -7.23 1.35 -12.17
C LEU A 82 -7.03 1.48 -13.67
N ASP A 83 -7.79 2.36 -14.33
CA ASP A 83 -7.60 2.68 -15.75
C ASP A 83 -7.25 4.18 -15.91
N PHE A 84 -5.99 4.46 -16.25
CA PHE A 84 -5.49 5.82 -16.52
C PHE A 84 -5.76 6.28 -17.95
N SER A 85 -6.29 5.39 -18.80
CA SER A 85 -6.67 5.64 -20.19
C SER A 85 -8.17 5.86 -20.35
N ALA A 86 -8.91 6.06 -19.25
CA ALA A 86 -10.23 6.67 -19.26
C ALA A 86 -10.12 8.13 -19.72
N ARG A 87 -9.80 8.32 -21.00
CA ARG A 87 -10.31 9.47 -21.74
C ARG A 87 -11.80 9.41 -21.50
N SER A 88 -12.40 10.48 -20.96
CA SER A 88 -13.84 10.64 -20.98
C SER A 88 -14.26 10.52 -22.44
N ALA A 89 -14.59 9.30 -22.85
CA ALA A 89 -15.32 9.08 -24.07
C ALA A 89 -16.61 9.89 -23.86
N PRO A 90 -17.06 10.67 -24.85
CA PRO A 90 -18.46 11.07 -24.83
C PRO A 90 -19.22 9.78 -24.63
N GLY A 91 -20.00 9.72 -23.53
CA GLY A 91 -20.43 8.48 -22.91
C GLY A 91 -20.70 7.45 -23.98
N SER A 92 -19.98 6.31 -23.92
CA SER A 92 -20.44 5.13 -24.60
C SER A 92 -21.92 5.10 -24.32
N SER A 93 -22.76 5.28 -25.33
CA SER A 93 -24.13 4.83 -25.23
C SER A 93 -23.94 3.39 -24.85
N SER A 94 -24.01 3.09 -23.55
CA SER A 94 -24.11 1.73 -23.05
C SER A 94 -25.19 1.16 -23.93
N GLN A 95 -24.80 0.23 -24.78
CA GLN A 95 -25.79 -0.44 -25.60
C GLN A 95 -26.70 -1.08 -24.58
N VAL A 96 -27.84 -0.44 -24.33
CA VAL A 96 -28.81 -0.88 -23.35
C VAL A 96 -29.21 -2.26 -23.83
N VAL A 97 -28.76 -3.28 -23.12
CA VAL A 97 -29.14 -4.65 -23.41
C VAL A 97 -30.65 -4.68 -23.31
N ALA A 98 -31.32 -5.16 -24.35
CA ALA A 98 -32.77 -5.20 -24.35
C ALA A 98 -33.25 -6.11 -23.21
N PRO A 99 -34.23 -5.68 -22.40
CA PRO A 99 -34.79 -6.50 -21.34
C PRO A 99 -35.40 -7.76 -21.95
N GLN A 100 -35.08 -8.92 -21.37
CA GLN A 100 -35.64 -10.21 -21.76
C GLN A 100 -36.04 -10.95 -20.49
N VAL A 101 -37.33 -11.25 -20.35
CA VAL A 101 -37.80 -12.11 -19.26
C VAL A 101 -37.30 -13.54 -19.53
N ASP A 102 -36.48 -14.05 -18.61
CA ASP A 102 -35.96 -15.42 -18.64
C ASP A 102 -36.28 -16.13 -17.32
N THR A 103 -37.27 -17.01 -17.37
CA THR A 103 -37.76 -17.76 -16.21
C THR A 103 -36.92 -19.01 -15.90
N SER A 104 -35.80 -19.22 -16.59
CA SER A 104 -34.85 -20.30 -16.28
C SER A 104 -33.94 -19.97 -15.09
N TYR A 105 -33.88 -18.69 -14.70
CA TYR A 105 -33.13 -18.21 -13.55
C TYR A 105 -33.93 -18.36 -12.25
N GLU A 106 -33.23 -18.74 -11.19
CA GLU A 106 -33.77 -18.66 -9.83
C GLU A 106 -33.71 -17.21 -9.35
N VAL A 107 -34.75 -16.76 -8.64
CA VAL A 107 -34.85 -15.40 -8.12
C VAL A 107 -34.80 -15.43 -6.60
N LEU A 108 -33.87 -14.68 -6.02
CA LEU A 108 -33.80 -14.42 -4.59
C LEU A 108 -34.22 -12.98 -4.33
N VAL A 109 -35.33 -12.79 -3.65
CA VAL A 109 -35.83 -11.49 -3.19
C VAL A 109 -35.32 -11.25 -1.77
N LEU A 110 -34.54 -10.19 -1.60
CA LEU A 110 -34.01 -9.73 -0.33
C LEU A 110 -34.71 -8.43 0.06
N ASN A 111 -35.57 -8.51 1.07
CA ASN A 111 -36.22 -7.31 1.59
C ASN A 111 -35.24 -6.50 2.45
N ALA A 112 -34.79 -5.36 1.92
CA ALA A 112 -33.94 -4.42 2.63
C ALA A 112 -34.70 -3.15 3.04
N THR A 113 -35.95 -3.35 3.49
CA THR A 113 -36.82 -2.31 4.03
C THR A 113 -37.38 -2.72 5.41
N PRO A 114 -37.90 -1.77 6.21
CA PRO A 114 -38.58 -2.10 7.46
C PRO A 114 -39.96 -2.74 7.28
N ASP A 115 -40.52 -2.70 6.07
CA ASP A 115 -41.84 -3.24 5.77
C ASP A 115 -41.72 -4.67 5.22
N ALA A 116 -42.02 -5.66 6.07
CA ALA A 116 -41.99 -7.07 5.71
C ALA A 116 -42.95 -7.42 4.56
N ALA A 117 -44.01 -6.63 4.31
CA ALA A 117 -44.95 -6.90 3.24
C ALA A 117 -44.38 -6.60 1.84
N LEU A 118 -43.36 -5.75 1.73
CA LEU A 118 -42.75 -5.39 0.44
C LEU A 118 -41.99 -6.57 -0.18
N GLY A 119 -41.30 -7.38 0.63
CA GLY A 119 -40.63 -8.60 0.14
C GLY A 119 -41.60 -9.59 -0.49
N ASP A 120 -42.74 -9.84 0.17
CA ASP A 120 -43.79 -10.72 -0.37
C ASP A 120 -44.43 -10.09 -1.62
N ALA A 121 -44.72 -8.78 -1.63
CA ALA A 121 -45.27 -8.10 -2.80
C ALA A 121 -44.37 -8.27 -4.04
N VAL A 122 -43.07 -8.01 -3.91
CA VAL A 122 -42.10 -8.21 -5.00
C VAL A 122 -42.07 -9.67 -5.43
N ARG A 123 -42.06 -10.61 -4.49
CA ARG A 123 -42.13 -12.05 -4.82
C ARG A 123 -43.39 -12.38 -5.63
N GLN A 124 -44.55 -11.83 -5.28
CA GLN A 124 -45.78 -12.03 -6.03
C GLN A 124 -45.72 -11.41 -7.43
N ASP A 125 -45.09 -10.25 -7.59
CA ASP A 125 -44.90 -9.62 -8.90
C ASP A 125 -44.01 -10.48 -9.82
N VAL A 126 -42.95 -11.07 -9.28
CA VAL A 126 -42.08 -12.02 -10.00
C VAL A 126 -42.88 -13.27 -10.41
N ILE A 127 -43.70 -13.84 -9.53
CA ILE A 127 -44.54 -14.99 -9.87
C ILE A 127 -45.59 -14.62 -10.94
N ALA A 128 -46.21 -13.45 -10.81
CA ALA A 128 -47.18 -12.94 -11.78
C ALA A 128 -46.55 -12.72 -13.16
N ALA A 129 -45.25 -12.42 -13.22
CA ALA A 129 -44.49 -12.29 -14.45
C ALA A 129 -44.07 -13.63 -15.09
N GLY A 130 -44.30 -14.76 -14.42
CA GLY A 130 -44.24 -16.11 -15.01
C GLY A 130 -43.21 -17.05 -14.41
N TRP A 131 -42.46 -16.64 -13.39
CA TRP A 131 -41.56 -17.54 -12.66
C TRP A 131 -42.36 -18.57 -11.85
N ALA A 132 -41.82 -19.79 -11.72
CA ALA A 132 -42.41 -20.81 -10.88
C ALA A 132 -42.20 -20.47 -9.40
N GLU A 133 -43.21 -20.70 -8.55
CA GLU A 133 -43.12 -20.39 -7.11
C GLU A 133 -41.93 -21.08 -6.41
N ALA A 134 -41.51 -22.24 -6.92
CA ALA A 134 -40.38 -23.00 -6.38
C ALA A 134 -39.01 -22.38 -6.70
N ASP A 135 -38.94 -21.55 -7.74
CA ASP A 135 -37.71 -20.88 -8.18
C ASP A 135 -37.62 -19.43 -7.65
N VAL A 136 -38.61 -18.96 -6.87
CA VAL A 136 -38.62 -17.62 -6.25
C VAL A 136 -38.58 -17.74 -4.73
N GLN A 137 -37.42 -17.40 -4.16
CA GLN A 137 -37.21 -17.36 -2.72
C GLN A 137 -37.29 -15.92 -2.21
N GLU A 138 -37.83 -15.75 -1.01
CA GLU A 138 -37.89 -14.47 -0.31
C GLU A 138 -37.23 -14.61 1.06
N SER A 139 -36.47 -13.58 1.44
CA SER A 139 -35.86 -13.47 2.76
C SER A 139 -35.62 -12.00 3.09
N ASN A 140 -35.44 -11.69 4.37
CA ASN A 140 -34.96 -10.38 4.79
C ASN A 140 -33.47 -10.22 4.51
N ALA A 141 -33.08 -9.03 4.11
CA ALA A 141 -31.67 -8.63 4.02
C ALA A 141 -31.09 -8.40 5.43
N SER A 142 -29.76 -8.28 5.51
CA SER A 142 -29.08 -7.98 6.78
C SER A 142 -29.19 -6.51 7.21
N SER A 143 -29.63 -5.62 6.32
CA SER A 143 -29.93 -4.21 6.61
C SER A 143 -31.23 -3.80 5.92
N ASP A 144 -31.92 -2.82 6.48
CA ASP A 144 -33.28 -2.40 6.12
C ASP A 144 -33.36 -0.94 5.62
N ASP A 145 -32.21 -0.36 5.28
CA ASP A 145 -32.03 1.03 4.89
C ASP A 145 -31.52 1.20 3.45
N PHE A 146 -31.74 0.19 2.60
CA PHE A 146 -31.26 0.23 1.22
C PHE A 146 -32.09 1.23 0.40
N PRO A 147 -31.48 2.26 -0.22
CA PRO A 147 -32.25 3.36 -0.77
C PRO A 147 -32.95 3.04 -2.09
N THR A 148 -32.36 2.17 -2.92
CA THR A 148 -32.77 1.98 -4.31
C THR A 148 -32.92 0.51 -4.65
N THR A 149 -34.08 0.10 -5.14
CA THR A 149 -34.34 -1.29 -5.52
C THR A 149 -33.43 -1.68 -6.67
N THR A 150 -32.64 -2.74 -6.46
CA THR A 150 -31.56 -3.13 -7.39
C THR A 150 -31.57 -4.63 -7.65
N VAL A 151 -31.52 -5.01 -8.92
CA VAL A 151 -31.34 -6.39 -9.39
C VAL A 151 -29.86 -6.64 -9.67
N TYR A 152 -29.30 -7.61 -8.97
CA TYR A 152 -27.92 -8.06 -9.08
C TYR A 152 -27.79 -9.34 -9.90
N TYR A 153 -26.77 -9.40 -10.74
CA TYR A 153 -26.46 -10.53 -11.60
C TYR A 153 -24.95 -10.78 -11.71
N GLY A 154 -24.55 -12.03 -11.91
CA GLY A 154 -23.16 -12.46 -11.76
C GLY A 154 -22.29 -12.32 -13.01
N SER A 155 -22.87 -12.36 -14.21
CA SER A 155 -22.13 -12.29 -15.47
C SER A 155 -22.74 -11.29 -16.44
N THR A 156 -21.92 -10.61 -17.24
CA THR A 156 -22.41 -9.71 -18.31
C THR A 156 -23.36 -10.39 -19.30
N ALA A 157 -23.35 -11.72 -19.39
CA ALA A 157 -24.29 -12.47 -20.22
C ALA A 157 -25.73 -12.45 -19.66
N ASP A 158 -25.89 -12.23 -18.35
CA ASP A 158 -27.17 -12.28 -17.65
C ASP A 158 -27.88 -10.91 -17.61
N GLU A 159 -27.26 -9.85 -18.14
CA GLU A 159 -27.79 -8.48 -18.07
C GLU A 159 -29.20 -8.38 -18.70
N ALA A 160 -29.46 -9.11 -19.79
CA ALA A 160 -30.78 -9.14 -20.43
C ALA A 160 -31.85 -9.70 -19.50
N ALA A 161 -31.53 -10.79 -18.78
CA ALA A 161 -32.40 -11.45 -17.82
C ALA A 161 -32.66 -10.56 -16.60
N ALA A 162 -31.59 -9.93 -16.07
CA ALA A 162 -31.70 -9.01 -14.94
C ALA A 162 -32.57 -7.78 -15.27
N ARG A 163 -32.42 -7.21 -16.47
CA ARG A 163 -33.29 -6.13 -16.95
C ARG A 163 -34.73 -6.58 -17.16
N GLY A 164 -34.93 -7.80 -17.69
CA GLY A 164 -36.27 -8.38 -17.81
C GLY A 164 -36.97 -8.54 -16.46
N LEU A 165 -36.24 -8.97 -15.44
CA LEU A 165 -36.74 -9.06 -14.06
C LEU A 165 -37.04 -7.67 -13.48
N ALA A 166 -36.15 -6.70 -13.67
CA ALA A 166 -36.35 -5.32 -13.21
C ALA A 166 -37.63 -4.70 -13.80
N ASP A 167 -37.86 -4.87 -15.11
CA ASP A 167 -39.08 -4.39 -15.76
C ASP A 167 -40.33 -5.15 -15.28
N ALA A 168 -40.20 -6.46 -15.01
CA ALA A 168 -41.30 -7.29 -14.55
C ALA A 168 -41.85 -6.89 -13.17
N ILE A 169 -41.00 -6.38 -12.28
CA ILE A 169 -41.38 -5.91 -10.93
C ILE A 169 -41.79 -4.43 -10.89
N GLY A 170 -41.96 -3.77 -12.04
CA GLY A 170 -42.35 -2.37 -12.12
C GLY A 170 -41.20 -1.37 -12.19
N GLY A 171 -39.96 -1.84 -12.33
CA GLY A 171 -38.76 -1.02 -12.47
C GLY A 171 -37.80 -1.17 -11.30
N ALA A 172 -36.52 -1.39 -11.62
CA ALA A 172 -35.43 -1.44 -10.65
C ALA A 172 -34.10 -1.07 -11.35
N GLU A 173 -33.11 -0.66 -10.57
CA GLU A 173 -31.74 -0.54 -11.07
C GLU A 173 -31.15 -1.94 -11.32
N VAL A 174 -30.19 -2.05 -12.24
CA VAL A 174 -29.55 -3.33 -12.59
C VAL A 174 -28.05 -3.18 -12.44
N SER A 175 -27.42 -4.03 -11.63
CA SER A 175 -25.99 -3.94 -11.31
C SER A 175 -25.30 -5.30 -11.40
N LEU A 176 -24.10 -5.32 -11.99
CA LEU A 176 -23.27 -6.52 -12.04
C LEU A 176 -22.52 -6.67 -10.71
N ASP A 177 -22.87 -7.71 -9.95
CA ASP A 177 -22.20 -8.08 -8.70
C ASP A 177 -22.32 -9.60 -8.49
N ASP A 178 -21.18 -10.27 -8.34
CA ASP A 178 -21.12 -11.70 -8.11
C ASP A 178 -21.19 -12.08 -6.62
N THR A 179 -21.15 -11.11 -5.71
CA THR A 179 -21.17 -11.33 -4.25
C THR A 179 -22.42 -12.08 -3.78
N TYR A 180 -23.53 -11.85 -4.46
CA TYR A 180 -24.84 -12.44 -4.11
C TYR A 180 -25.12 -13.76 -4.85
N GLN A 181 -24.18 -14.24 -5.66
CA GLN A 181 -24.34 -15.49 -6.37
C GLN A 181 -24.14 -16.65 -5.40
N VAL A 182 -25.25 -17.29 -5.01
CA VAL A 182 -25.15 -18.54 -4.26
C VAL A 182 -24.63 -19.61 -5.22
N VAL A 183 -23.35 -19.95 -5.09
CA VAL A 183 -22.82 -21.18 -5.70
C VAL A 183 -23.58 -22.34 -5.05
N ALA A 184 -24.49 -22.96 -5.80
CA ALA A 184 -25.22 -24.13 -5.34
C ALA A 184 -24.19 -25.16 -4.82
N PRO A 185 -24.29 -25.62 -3.55
CA PRO A 185 -23.56 -26.80 -3.11
C PRO A 185 -23.86 -27.93 -4.11
N PRO A 186 -22.87 -28.78 -4.48
CA PRO A 186 -23.04 -29.80 -5.51
C PRO A 186 -24.18 -30.81 -5.23
N GLU A 187 -24.77 -30.76 -4.04
CA GLU A 187 -25.83 -31.65 -3.54
C GLU A 187 -27.25 -31.06 -3.68
N THR A 188 -27.37 -29.79 -4.09
CA THR A 188 -28.65 -29.10 -4.35
C THR A 188 -29.01 -28.98 -5.82
N ALA A 189 -28.34 -29.77 -6.67
CA ALA A 189 -28.75 -29.90 -8.04
C ALA A 189 -30.12 -30.57 -8.11
N SER A 190 -31.04 -29.98 -8.89
CA SER A 190 -32.15 -30.74 -9.48
C SER A 190 -31.60 -32.02 -10.14
N ALA A 191 -32.49 -32.97 -10.49
CA ALA A 191 -32.15 -34.28 -11.07
C ALA A 191 -31.25 -34.28 -12.34
N GLY A 192 -30.70 -33.14 -12.75
CA GLY A 192 -29.73 -32.92 -13.82
C GLY A 192 -28.46 -32.11 -13.48
N GLY A 193 -28.05 -31.91 -12.22
CA GLY A 193 -26.62 -31.67 -11.88
C GLY A 193 -25.98 -30.29 -12.13
N ASP A 194 -26.61 -29.35 -12.85
CA ASP A 194 -26.02 -28.04 -13.15
C ASP A 194 -26.47 -26.96 -12.13
N PRO A 195 -25.56 -26.11 -11.61
CA PRO A 195 -25.94 -24.96 -10.80
C PRO A 195 -26.79 -24.02 -11.67
N ARG A 196 -28.02 -23.73 -11.22
CA ARG A 196 -28.85 -22.74 -11.91
C ARG A 196 -28.29 -21.35 -11.64
N SER A 197 -28.33 -20.51 -12.66
CA SER A 197 -27.94 -19.10 -12.51
C SER A 197 -29.00 -18.37 -11.69
N GLN A 198 -28.57 -17.47 -10.80
CA GLN A 198 -29.43 -16.80 -9.85
C GLN A 198 -29.43 -15.28 -10.08
N LEU A 199 -30.61 -14.67 -10.03
CA LEU A 199 -30.80 -13.22 -9.99
C LEU A 199 -31.21 -12.83 -8.57
N VAL A 200 -30.61 -11.77 -8.03
CA VAL A 200 -30.89 -11.32 -6.67
C VAL A 200 -31.49 -9.92 -6.70
N VAL A 201 -32.70 -9.77 -6.17
CA VAL A 201 -33.37 -8.47 -6.07
C VAL A 201 -33.23 -7.98 -4.64
N ILE A 202 -32.57 -6.84 -4.44
CA ILE A 202 -32.59 -6.15 -3.14
C ILE A 202 -33.66 -5.07 -3.22
N VAL A 203 -34.72 -5.25 -2.43
CA VAL A 203 -35.85 -4.32 -2.35
C VAL A 203 -35.44 -3.12 -1.51
N GLY A 204 -35.45 -1.93 -2.12
CA GLY A 204 -35.10 -0.68 -1.47
C GLY A 204 -36.31 0.12 -1.00
N LEU A 205 -36.04 1.20 -0.27
CA LEU A 205 -37.04 2.13 0.27
C LEU A 205 -37.84 2.88 -0.80
N ASP A 206 -37.35 2.90 -2.04
CA ASP A 206 -38.03 3.48 -3.19
C ASP A 206 -39.13 2.60 -3.78
N PHE A 207 -39.16 1.31 -3.45
CA PHE A 207 -40.13 0.39 -4.03
C PHE A 207 -41.58 0.76 -3.65
N GLY A 208 -42.45 0.87 -4.65
CA GLY A 208 -43.87 1.20 -4.44
C GLY A 208 -44.15 2.65 -4.03
N SER A 209 -43.19 3.57 -4.18
CA SER A 209 -43.34 4.99 -3.83
C SER A 209 -43.86 5.89 -4.97
N GLU A 210 -44.41 5.31 -6.04
CA GLU A 210 -45.00 6.02 -7.19
C GLU A 210 -46.48 6.47 -7.00
#